data_AF-A0A7X3XCQ0-F1
#
_entry.id   AF-A0A7X3XCQ0-F1
#
_cell.length_a   1.000
_cell.length_b   1.000
_cell.length_c   1.000
_cell.angle_alpha   90.00
_cell.angle_beta   90.00
_cell.angle_gamma   90.00
#
_symmetry.space_group_name_H-M   'P 1'
#
loop_
_entity.id
_entity.type
_entity.pdbx_description
1 polymer ?
#
loop_
_entity_poly.entity_id
_entity_poly.type
_entity_poly.pdbx_seq_one_letter_code
_entity_poly.pdbx_strand_id
1 'polypeptide(L)'
;MSRFHLHNWQWERVREDVLDRDNWKCRHCGGYANQVDHVIPIFKGGKPYERDNLQTLCRDCHIDKSRVERGKSRSLVTGSRAWDYYVLQNMKEGV
;
A
#
# COMPACT_ATOMS: atom_id res chain seq x y z
N MET A 1 5.53 -10.20 14.85
CA MET A 1 4.32 -9.80 15.60
C MET A 1 4.33 -8.28 15.74
N SER A 2 3.29 -7.59 15.27
CA SER A 2 2.85 -6.29 15.79
C SER A 2 1.44 -6.05 15.25
N ARG A 3 0.47 -6.47 16.04
CA ARG A 3 -0.96 -6.50 15.70
C ARG A 3 -1.71 -5.38 16.44
N PHE A 4 -1.04 -4.29 16.83
CA PHE A 4 -1.49 -3.47 17.96
C PHE A 4 -1.62 -1.95 17.73
N HIS A 5 -1.57 -1.39 16.52
CA HIS A 5 -1.70 0.08 16.36
C HIS A 5 -2.70 0.59 15.31
N LEU A 6 -3.51 -0.27 14.69
CA LEU A 6 -4.43 0.13 13.59
C LEU A 6 -5.91 -0.21 13.88
N HIS A 7 -6.28 -0.45 15.14
CA HIS A 7 -7.66 -0.67 15.58
C HIS A 7 -8.11 0.43 16.53
N ASN A 8 -7.79 1.68 16.19
CA ASN A 8 -8.28 2.85 16.91
C ASN A 8 -9.09 3.73 15.94
N TRP A 9 -9.94 4.57 16.51
CA TRP A 9 -10.80 5.51 15.79
C TRP A 9 -10.02 6.40 14.80
N GLN A 10 -8.74 6.67 15.09
CA GLN A 10 -7.86 7.45 14.22
C GLN A 10 -7.58 6.72 12.90
N TRP A 11 -7.32 5.40 12.93
CA TRP A 11 -7.11 4.63 11.71
C TRP A 11 -8.38 4.59 10.86
N GLU A 12 -9.55 4.33 11.45
CA GLU A 12 -10.81 4.30 10.69
C GLU A 12 -11.09 5.63 9.99
N ARG A 13 -10.86 6.75 10.68
CA ARG A 13 -11.03 8.08 10.11
C ARG A 13 -10.08 8.34 8.93
N VAL A 14 -8.79 8.04 9.08
CA VAL A 14 -7.81 8.25 8.01
C VAL A 14 -8.05 7.27 6.86
N ARG A 15 -8.49 6.05 7.16
CA ARG A 15 -8.83 5.03 6.16
C ARG A 15 -9.98 5.50 5.27
N GLU A 16 -11.06 6.02 5.85
CA GLU A 16 -12.20 6.56 5.09
C GLU A 16 -11.77 7.75 4.23
N ASP A 17 -11.05 8.71 4.82
CA ASP A 17 -10.55 9.91 4.11
C ASP A 17 -9.58 9.59 2.96
N VAL A 18 -8.81 8.51 3.05
CA VAL A 18 -7.95 8.04 1.95
C VAL A 18 -8.76 7.31 0.87
N LEU A 19 -9.77 6.52 1.26
CA LEU A 19 -10.69 5.88 0.30
C LEU A 19 -11.47 6.91 -0.51
N ASP A 20 -12.01 7.92 0.16
CA ASP A 20 -12.76 9.00 -0.49
C ASP A 20 -11.85 9.86 -1.39
N ARG A 21 -10.64 10.21 -0.93
CA ARG A 21 -9.64 10.93 -1.75
C ARG A 21 -9.41 10.24 -3.10
N ASP A 22 -9.25 8.93 -3.06
CA ASP A 22 -8.93 8.14 -4.23
C ASP A 22 -10.18 7.63 -4.97
N ASN A 23 -11.38 8.16 -4.64
CA ASN A 23 -12.68 7.79 -5.22
C ASN A 23 -12.93 6.27 -5.19
N TRP A 24 -12.48 5.61 -4.13
CA TRP A 24 -12.57 4.15 -3.98
C TRP A 24 -11.92 3.39 -5.15
N LYS A 25 -10.92 4.00 -5.81
CA LYS A 25 -10.16 3.38 -6.90
C LYS A 25 -8.78 2.99 -6.42
N CYS A 26 -8.35 1.80 -6.81
CA CYS A 26 -7.02 1.28 -6.60
C CYS A 26 -6.01 2.15 -7.34
N ARG A 27 -4.99 2.66 -6.64
CA ARG A 27 -3.93 3.48 -7.23
C ARG A 27 -3.09 2.74 -8.28
N HIS A 28 -3.15 1.41 -8.30
CA HIS A 28 -2.32 0.58 -9.18
C HIS A 28 -3.06 0.16 -10.45
N CYS A 29 -4.25 -0.39 -10.32
CA CYS A 29 -5.01 -0.94 -11.46
C CYS A 29 -6.21 -0.08 -11.87
N GLY A 30 -6.59 0.92 -11.07
CA GLY A 30 -7.79 1.75 -11.29
C GLY A 30 -9.12 1.06 -10.97
N GLY A 31 -9.12 -0.22 -10.60
CA GLY A 31 -10.31 -0.97 -10.18
C GLY A 31 -10.81 -0.54 -8.79
N TYR A 32 -11.92 -1.11 -8.33
CA TYR A 32 -12.46 -0.80 -7.00
C TYR A 32 -11.48 -1.17 -5.87
N ALA A 33 -11.29 -0.26 -4.92
CA ALA A 33 -10.44 -0.42 -3.75
C ALA A 33 -11.26 -0.31 -2.46
N ASN A 34 -10.97 -1.22 -1.53
CA ASN A 34 -11.55 -1.24 -0.19
C ASN A 34 -10.48 -1.40 0.90
N GLN A 35 -9.20 -1.42 0.51
CA GLN A 35 -8.08 -1.55 1.43
C GLN A 35 -7.22 -0.29 1.36
N VAL A 36 -6.74 0.13 2.52
CA VAL A 36 -5.74 1.19 2.65
C VAL A 36 -4.50 0.54 3.23
N ASP A 37 -3.37 0.76 2.58
CA ASP A 37 -2.11 0.12 2.91
C ASP A 37 -0.98 1.15 2.95
N HIS A 38 0.04 0.89 3.76
CA HIS A 38 1.18 1.80 3.86
C HIS A 38 2.08 1.67 2.63
N VAL A 39 2.46 2.79 2.01
CA VAL A 39 3.45 2.82 0.91
C VAL A 39 4.81 2.35 1.41
N ILE A 40 5.29 2.96 2.49
CA ILE A 40 6.44 2.53 3.27
C ILE A 40 5.90 1.74 4.48
N PRO A 41 6.24 0.45 4.63
CA PRO A 41 5.80 -0.32 5.78
C PRO A 41 6.22 0.30 7.11
N ILE A 42 5.37 0.15 8.13
CA ILE A 42 5.66 0.68 9.49
C ILE A 42 7.00 0.14 10.02
N PHE A 43 7.32 -1.13 9.77
CA PHE A 43 8.58 -1.73 10.22
C PHE A 43 9.83 -1.18 9.50
N LYS A 44 9.65 -0.42 8.41
CA LYS A 44 10.70 0.32 7.70
C LYS A 44 10.68 1.82 8.03
N GLY A 45 9.96 2.25 9.06
CA GLY A 45 9.87 3.65 9.48
C GLY A 45 8.75 4.45 8.80
N GLY A 46 7.84 3.79 8.07
CA GLY A 46 6.70 4.48 7.46
C GLY A 46 5.76 5.07 8.51
N LYS A 47 5.31 6.31 8.27
CA LYS A 47 4.42 7.00 9.22
C LYS A 47 3.00 6.40 9.14
N PRO A 48 2.40 6.01 10.28
CA PRO A 48 1.22 5.15 10.28
C PRO A 48 -0.07 5.85 9.81
N TYR A 49 -0.14 7.18 9.96
CA TYR A 49 -1.35 7.98 9.71
C TYR A 49 -1.14 9.12 8.71
N GLU A 50 0.05 9.23 8.10
CA GLU A 50 0.27 10.26 7.07
C GLU A 50 -0.38 9.84 5.77
N ARG A 51 -1.28 10.69 5.25
CA ARG A 51 -2.03 10.41 4.02
C ARG A 51 -1.13 10.13 2.81
N ASP A 52 0.06 10.73 2.78
CA ASP A 52 1.03 10.54 1.69
C ASP A 52 1.72 9.18 1.77
N ASN A 53 1.81 8.58 2.97
CA ASN A 53 2.28 7.21 3.16
C ASN A 53 1.15 6.19 3.04
N LEU A 54 -0.07 6.59 2.65
CA LEU A 54 -1.23 5.71 2.54
C LEU A 54 -1.76 5.67 1.10
N GLN A 55 -2.05 4.46 0.63
CA GLN A 55 -2.57 4.21 -0.72
C GLN A 55 -3.77 3.28 -0.67
N THR A 56 -4.74 3.53 -1.56
CA THR A 56 -5.85 2.61 -1.79
C THR A 56 -5.46 1.47 -2.72
N LEU A 57 -5.80 0.25 -2.32
CA LEU A 57 -5.54 -0.97 -3.08
C LEU A 57 -6.80 -1.81 -3.21
N CYS A 58 -6.92 -2.50 -4.34
CA CYS A 58 -7.78 -3.66 -4.43
C CYS A 58 -7.11 -4.86 -3.76
N ARG A 59 -7.91 -5.89 -3.44
CA ARG A 59 -7.44 -7.10 -2.77
C ARG A 59 -6.26 -7.76 -3.49
N ASP A 60 -6.29 -7.83 -4.82
CA ASP A 60 -5.26 -8.53 -5.59
C ASP A 60 -3.93 -7.76 -5.56
N CYS A 61 -3.96 -6.45 -5.78
CA CYS A 61 -2.77 -5.60 -5.66
C CYS A 61 -2.19 -5.59 -4.24
N HIS A 62 -3.04 -5.66 -3.21
CA HIS A 62 -2.58 -5.76 -1.80
C HIS A 62 -1.88 -7.08 -1.51
N ILE A 63 -2.42 -8.20 -2.02
CA ILE A 63 -1.79 -9.52 -1.89
C ILE A 63 -0.43 -9.54 -2.58
N ASP A 64 -0.35 -8.96 -3.78
CA ASP A 64 0.90 -8.89 -4.53
C ASP A 64 1.96 -8.05 -3.79
N LYS A 65 1.58 -6.89 -3.25
CA LYS A 65 2.44 -6.10 -2.35
C LYS A 65 2.96 -6.89 -1.18
N SER A 66 2.03 -7.52 -0.48
CA SER A 66 2.33 -8.30 0.71
C SER A 66 3.22 -9.51 0.42
N ARG A 67 3.29 -10.00 -0.82
CA ARG A 67 4.21 -11.08 -1.24
C ARG A 67 5.61 -10.52 -1.50
N VAL A 68 5.70 -9.42 -2.23
CA VAL A 68 6.97 -8.73 -2.54
C VAL A 68 7.66 -8.30 -1.25
N GLU A 69 6.93 -7.70 -0.30
CA GLU A 69 7.49 -7.22 0.97
C GLU A 69 8.03 -8.34 1.86
N ARG A 70 7.49 -9.56 1.72
CA ARG A 70 7.97 -10.75 2.43
C ARG A 70 9.17 -11.42 1.75
N GLY A 71 9.74 -10.80 0.72
CA GLY A 71 10.87 -11.35 -0.04
C GLY A 71 10.49 -12.52 -0.95
N LYS A 72 9.19 -12.78 -1.15
CA LYS A 72 8.70 -13.81 -2.06
C LYS A 72 8.48 -13.19 -3.44
N SER A 73 9.58 -12.87 -4.15
CA SER A 73 9.47 -12.48 -5.55
C SER A 73 8.91 -13.65 -6.36
N ARG A 74 7.77 -13.47 -7.04
CA ARG A 74 7.49 -14.32 -8.20
C ARG A 74 8.56 -13.97 -9.22
N SER A 75 9.18 -15.01 -9.79
CA SER A 75 9.91 -14.93 -11.05
C SER A 75 9.28 -13.86 -11.95
N LEU A 76 10.10 -12.88 -12.37
CA LEU A 76 9.78 -11.73 -13.21
C LEU A 76 9.33 -12.17 -14.61
N VAL A 77 8.27 -12.96 -14.69
CA VAL A 77 7.79 -13.55 -15.92
C VAL A 77 6.32 -13.19 -16.07
N THR A 78 6.09 -12.40 -17.12
CA THR A 78 4.83 -12.06 -17.78
C THR A 78 4.04 -10.90 -17.20
N GLY A 79 4.40 -9.70 -17.66
CA GLY A 79 3.48 -8.72 -18.23
C GLY A 79 2.26 -8.33 -17.41
N SER A 80 2.37 -7.30 -16.58
CA SER A 80 1.55 -6.09 -16.66
C SER A 80 1.78 -5.16 -15.47
N ARG A 81 2.07 -3.89 -15.83
CA ARG A 81 1.62 -2.65 -15.19
C ARG A 81 2.12 -2.30 -13.76
N ALA A 82 2.79 -1.14 -13.71
CA ALA A 82 2.98 -0.22 -12.58
C ALA A 82 3.84 -0.66 -11.38
N TRP A 83 3.97 -1.96 -11.10
CA TRP A 83 4.67 -2.48 -9.91
C TRP A 83 6.17 -2.16 -9.84
N ASP A 84 6.91 -2.42 -10.91
CA ASP A 84 8.37 -2.26 -10.92
C ASP A 84 8.80 -0.79 -10.79
N TYR A 85 8.03 0.16 -11.35
CA TYR A 85 8.36 1.58 -11.29
C TYR A 85 8.10 2.18 -9.90
N TYR A 86 6.99 1.83 -9.26
CA TYR A 86 6.57 2.44 -7.99
C TYR A 86 7.44 1.98 -6.81
N VAL A 87 7.81 0.70 -6.78
CA VAL A 87 8.72 0.16 -5.74
C VAL A 87 10.15 0.72 -5.93
N LEU A 88 10.63 0.83 -7.17
CA LEU A 88 11.96 1.39 -7.45
C LEU A 88 12.07 2.90 -7.18
N GLN A 89 10.99 3.67 -7.35
CA GLN A 89 10.98 5.11 -7.01
C GLN A 89 10.91 5.31 -5.48
N ASN A 90 9.96 4.67 -4.79
CA ASN A 90 9.76 4.89 -3.35
C ASN A 90 10.74 4.14 -2.43
N MET A 91 11.51 3.17 -2.93
CA MET A 91 12.65 2.57 -2.21
C MET A 91 13.98 3.33 -2.42
N LYS A 92 14.07 4.24 -3.40
CA LYS A 92 15.28 5.04 -3.67
C LYS A 92 15.26 6.41 -2.98
N GLU A 93 14.10 6.95 -2.65
CA GLU A 93 13.95 8.27 -2.00
C GLU A 93 14.06 8.23 -0.46
N GLY A 94 14.58 7.13 0.10
CA GLY A 94 14.94 7.01 1.51
C GLY A 94 16.38 7.41 1.81
N VAL A 95 16.82 8.59 1.34
CA VAL A 95 18.07 9.25 1.76
C VAL A 95 17.74 10.64 2.29
#